data_AF-A0A0C9UWV8-F1
#
_entry.id   AF-A0A0C9UWV8-F1
#
_cell.length_a   1.000
_cell.length_b   1.000
_cell.length_c   1.000
_cell.angle_alpha   90.00
_cell.angle_beta   90.00
_cell.angle_gamma   90.00
#
_symmetry.space_group_name_H-M   'P 1'
#
loop_
_entity.id
_entity.type
_entity.pdbx_description
1 polymer ?
#
loop_
_entity_poly.entity_id
_entity_poly.type
_entity_poly.pdbx_seq_one_letter_code
_entity_poly.pdbx_strand_id
1 'polypeptide(L)' 'DSEIPHRTKLREATLAKARQAVEVLTKKLNSGSVPGKISFTFDTWTSHAYDSYLAVTAHYIYSPPS' A
#
# COMPACT_ATOMS: atom_id res chain seq x y z
N ASP A 1 29.61 5.31 8.55
CA ASP A 1 28.62 4.41 9.20
C ASP A 1 27.24 5.02 9.47
N SER A 2 27.06 6.35 9.43
CA SER A 2 25.75 6.99 9.63
C SER A 2 24.87 7.09 8.38
N GLU A 3 25.41 6.78 7.20
CA GLU A 3 24.70 6.95 5.91
C GLU A 3 23.81 5.76 5.53
N ILE A 4 24.08 4.57 6.09
CA ILE A 4 23.25 3.39 5.84
C ILE A 4 22.17 3.36 6.93
N PRO A 5 20.89 3.58 6.58
CA PRO A 5 19.82 3.56 7.56
C PRO A 5 19.72 2.16 8.19
N HIS A 6 19.69 2.14 9.53
CA HIS A 6 19.46 0.90 10.27
C HIS A 6 18.19 0.22 9.77
N ARG A 7 18.18 -1.11 9.75
CA ARG A 7 17.06 -1.94 9.29
C ARG A 7 15.71 -1.52 9.88
N THR A 8 15.70 -1.08 11.14
CA THR A 8 14.51 -0.53 11.81
C THR A 8 13.96 0.72 11.09
N LYS A 9 14.83 1.68 10.76
CA LYS A 9 14.44 2.92 10.06
C LYS A 9 13.93 2.62 8.65
N LEU A 10 14.54 1.66 7.95
CA LEU A 10 14.04 1.20 6.65
C LEU A 10 12.64 0.59 6.76
N ARG A 11 12.42 -0.29 7.74
CA ARG A 11 11.10 -0.89 8.00
C ARG A 11 10.05 0.17 8.31
N GLU A 12 10.36 1.13 9.18
CA GLU A 12 9.45 2.22 9.55
C GLU A 12 9.10 3.10 8.35
N ALA A 13 10.09 3.46 7.53
CA ALA A 13 9.87 4.22 6.31
C ALA A 13 8.98 3.46 5.31
N THR A 14 9.19 2.16 5.12
CA THR A 14 8.35 1.32 4.25
C THR A 14 6.92 1.24 4.77
N LEU A 15 6.71 1.02 6.08
CA LEU A 15 5.38 0.99 6.68
C LEU A 15 4.67 2.35 6.57
N ALA A 16 5.39 3.46 6.74
CA ALA A 16 4.85 4.80 6.57
C ALA A 16 4.38 5.05 5.13
N LYS A 17 5.20 4.68 4.14
CA LYS A 17 4.83 4.78 2.71
C LYS A 17 3.62 3.90 2.36
N ALA A 18 3.56 2.68 2.88
CA ALA A 18 2.43 1.78 2.66
C ALA A 18 1.12 2.35 3.23
N ARG A 19 1.15 2.91 4.44
CA ARG A 19 -0.01 3.59 5.04
C ARG A 19 -0.46 4.78 4.21
N GLN A 20 0.48 5.61 3.76
CA GLN A 20 0.18 6.76 2.90
C GLN A 20 -0.45 6.33 1.57
N ALA A 21 0.06 5.26 0.95
CA ALA A 21 -0.50 4.71 -0.28
C ALA A 21 -1.95 4.25 -0.09
N VAL A 22 -2.25 3.55 1.01
CA VAL A 22 -3.62 3.14 1.33
C VAL A 22 -4.53 4.33 1.57
N GLU A 23 -4.09 5.35 2.29
CA GLU A 23 -4.91 6.53 2.55
C GLU A 23 -5.25 7.26 1.23
N VAL A 24 -4.26 7.47 0.36
CA VAL A 24 -4.45 8.12 -0.95
C VAL A 24 -5.40 7.30 -1.83
N LEU A 25 -5.21 5.98 -1.91
CA LEU A 25 -6.06 5.11 -2.70
C LEU A 25 -7.49 5.06 -2.15
N THR A 26 -7.65 4.99 -0.83
CA THR A 26 -8.96 5.00 -0.18
C THR A 26 -9.72 6.28 -0.50
N LYS A 27 -9.07 7.45 -0.38
CA LYS A 27 -9.68 8.74 -0.74
C LYS A 27 -10.10 8.78 -2.21
N LYS A 28 -9.22 8.34 -3.11
CA LYS A 28 -9.48 8.32 -4.56
C LYS A 28 -10.63 7.39 -4.96
N LEU A 29 -10.72 6.22 -4.32
CA LEU A 29 -11.75 5.22 -4.64
C LEU A 29 -13.11 5.60 -4.02
N ASN A 30 -13.11 6.18 -2.81
CA ASN A 30 -14.30 6.67 -2.13
C ASN A 30 -14.88 7.96 -2.74
N SER A 31 -14.10 8.74 -3.49
CA SER A 31 -14.56 10.00 -4.10
C SER A 31 -15.47 9.81 -5.33
N GLY A 32 -16.18 8.69 -5.44
CA GLY A 32 -17.26 8.48 -6.41
C GLY A 32 -17.11 7.30 -7.39
N SER A 33 -16.04 6.50 -7.28
CA SER A 33 -15.81 5.38 -8.22
C SER A 33 -16.26 4.02 -7.68
N VAL A 34 -16.33 3.86 -6.36
CA VAL A 34 -16.67 2.59 -5.70
C VAL A 34 -17.78 2.82 -4.67
N PRO A 35 -19.04 2.45 -4.96
CA PRO A 35 -20.18 2.60 -4.05
C PRO A 35 -20.23 1.50 -2.97
N GLY A 36 -19.08 1.08 -2.41
CA GLY A 36 -19.04 0.00 -1.44
C GLY A 36 -17.73 -0.11 -0.64
N LYS A 37 -17.54 -1.25 0.03
CA LYS A 37 -16.37 -1.48 0.91
C LYS A 37 -15.10 -1.72 0.09
N ILE A 38 -13.99 -1.18 0.57
CA ILE A 38 -12.65 -1.36 -0.01
C ILE A 38 -11.74 -1.96 1.07
N SER A 39 -10.94 -2.95 0.70
CA SER A 39 -9.85 -3.49 1.51
C SER A 39 -8.56 -3.52 0.68
N PHE A 40 -7.41 -3.60 1.35
CA PHE A 40 -6.11 -3.61 0.69
C PHE A 40 -5.27 -4.78 1.20
N THR A 41 -4.54 -5.42 0.29
CA THR A 41 -3.49 -6.38 0.61
C THR A 41 -2.14 -5.85 0.12
N PHE A 42 -1.09 -6.25 0.83
CA PHE A 42 0.28 -5.83 0.54
C PHE A 42 1.16 -7.05 0.45
N ASP A 43 1.92 -7.13 -0.64
CA ASP A 43 2.90 -8.18 -0.84
C ASP A 43 4.27 -7.54 -1.02
N THR A 44 5.22 -7.97 -0.20
CA THR A 44 6.62 -7.53 -0.30
C THR A 44 7.48 -8.73 -0.62
N TRP A 45 8.32 -8.59 -1.64
CA TRP A 45 9.30 -9.60 -1.97
C TRP A 45 10.58 -8.95 -2.50
N THR A 46 11.63 -9.77 -2.56
CA THR A 46 12.91 -9.39 -3.12
C THR A 46 13.18 -10.33 -4.29
N SER A 47 13.59 -9.79 -5.43
CA SER A 47 13.95 -10.64 -6.57
C SER A 47 15.27 -11.37 -6.33
N HIS A 48 15.58 -12.32 -7.20
CA HIS A 48 16.91 -12.96 -7.21
C HIS A 48 18.06 -11.97 -7.46
N ALA A 49 17.78 -10.80 -8.06
CA ALA A 49 18.75 -9.72 -8.26
C ALA A 49 18.86 -8.76 -7.05
N TYR A 50 18.22 -9.08 -5.92
CA TYR A 50 18.14 -8.26 -4.71
C TYR A 50 17.34 -6.94 -4.82
N ASP A 51 16.64 -6.73 -5.94
CA ASP A 51 15.69 -5.63 -6.05
C ASP A 51 14.48 -5.86 -5.14
N SER A 52 14.11 -4.81 -4.39
CA SER A 52 12.96 -4.85 -3.48
C SER A 52 11.68 -4.39 -4.18
N TYR A 53 10.61 -5.17 -4.06
CA TYR A 53 9.29 -4.88 -4.64
C TYR A 53 8.23 -4.78 -3.54
N LEU A 54 7.23 -3.93 -3.80
CA LEU A 54 6.01 -3.80 -3.02
C LEU A 54 4.83 -3.77 -4.00
N ALA A 55 3.97 -4.78 -3.94
CA ALA A 55 2.66 -4.71 -4.57
C ALA A 55 1.61 -4.25 -3.54
N VAL A 56 0.70 -3.39 -3.99
CA VAL A 56 -0.49 -2.99 -3.25
C VAL A 56 -1.70 -3.32 -4.10
N THR A 57 -2.57 -4.19 -3.60
CA THR A 57 -3.78 -4.60 -4.31
C THR A 57 -5.00 -4.10 -3.55
N ALA A 58 -5.89 -3.39 -4.25
CA ALA A 58 -7.17 -2.96 -3.71
C ALA A 58 -8.26 -3.95 -4.11
N HIS A 59 -9.02 -4.43 -3.14
CA HIS A 59 -10.21 -5.24 -3.34
C HIS A 59 -11.42 -4.37 -3.02
N TYR A 60 -12.44 -4.38 -3.87
CA TYR A 60 -13.63 -3.60 -3.64
C TYR A 60 -14.90 -4.35 -4.00
N ILE A 61 -15.99 -3.98 -3.33
CA ILE A 61 -17.34 -4.44 -3.67
C ILE A 61 -18.07 -3.26 -4.30
N TYR A 62 -18.57 -3.45 -5.52
CA TYR A 62 -19.49 -2.51 -6.15
C TYR A 62 -20.92 -2.88 -5.75
N SER A 63 -21.56 -2.06 -4.92
CA SER A 63 -22.98 -2.18 -4.60
C SER A 63 -23.68 -0.91 -5.10
N PRO A 64 -24.33 -0.91 -6.26
CA PRO A 64 -25.08 0.25 -6.70
C PRO A 64 -26.19 0.57 -5.67
N PRO A 65 -26.52 1.85 -5.47
CA PRO A 65 -27.62 2.23 -4.58
C PRO A 65 -28.92 1.54 -5.04
N SER A 66 -29.62 0.94 -4.09
CA SER A 66 -30.94 0.31 -4.26
C SER A 66 -32.05 1.33 -4.43
#